data_AF-A0A3N0A1T6-F1
#
_entry.id   AF-A0A3N0A1T6-F1
#
_cell.length_a   1.000
_cell.length_b   1.000
_cell.length_c   1.000
_cell.angle_alpha   90.00
_cell.angle_beta   90.00
_cell.angle_gamma   90.00
#
_symmetry.space_group_name_H-M   'P 1'
#
loop_
_entity.id
_entity.type
_entity.pdbx_description
1 polymer ?
#
loop_
_entity_poly.entity_id
_entity_poly.type
_entity_poly.pdbx_seq_one_letter_code
_entity_poly.pdbx_strand_id
1 'polypeptide(L)' 'MIICRGIREDGRLERCDFVHDGSWDDEELVLHEKSHRSRECQDCSWLGFDVSQDIGRPSGRDGKRT' A
#
# COMPACT_ATOMS: atom_id res chain seq x y z
N MET A 1 -1.61 -12.62 -3.01
CA MET A 1 -2.15 -11.53 -3.83
C MET A 1 -1.74 -10.20 -3.20
N ILE A 2 -0.97 -9.43 -3.94
CA ILE A 2 -0.50 -8.09 -3.57
C ILE A 2 -1.51 -7.09 -4.13
N ILE A 3 -1.95 -6.15 -3.30
CA ILE A 3 -2.95 -5.13 -3.65
C ILE A 3 -2.36 -3.74 -3.38
N CYS A 4 -2.61 -2.77 -4.24
CA CYS A 4 -2.23 -1.39 -3.97
C CYS A 4 -3.26 -0.75 -3.03
N ARG A 5 -2.82 -0.17 -1.92
CA ARG A 5 -3.75 0.54 -1.00
C ARG A 5 -4.22 1.88 -1.56
N GLY A 6 -3.56 2.36 -2.62
CA GLY A 6 -3.83 3.63 -3.26
C GLY A 6 -3.07 4.79 -2.61
N ILE A 7 -3.60 6.00 -2.80
CA ILE A 7 -3.00 7.23 -2.30
C ILE A 7 -3.94 7.91 -1.32
N ARG A 8 -3.35 8.66 -0.39
CA ARG A 8 -4.08 9.60 0.44
C ARG A 8 -3.82 11.00 -0.10
N GLU A 9 -4.86 11.65 -0.59
CA GLU A 9 -4.81 12.99 -1.16
C GLU A 9 -5.76 13.91 -0.38
N ASP A 10 -5.25 15.01 0.18
CA ASP A 10 -6.05 16.01 0.91
C ASP A 10 -6.95 15.37 2.01
N GLY A 11 -6.42 14.37 2.70
CA GLY A 11 -7.14 13.61 3.73
C GLY A 11 -8.16 12.58 3.20
N ARG A 12 -8.44 12.56 1.90
CA ARG A 12 -9.28 11.57 1.22
C ARG A 12 -8.44 10.36 0.81
N LEU A 13 -9.04 9.17 0.93
CA LEU A 13 -8.43 7.92 0.51
C LEU A 13 -8.89 7.60 -0.91
N GLU A 14 -7.98 7.71 -1.88
CA GLU A 14 -8.20 7.28 -3.25
C GLU A 14 -7.70 5.85 -3.40
N ARG A 15 -8.63 4.92 -3.60
CA ARG A 15 -8.31 3.49 -3.77
C ARG A 15 -7.69 3.27 -5.14
N CYS A 16 -6.72 2.37 -5.21
CA CYS A 16 -6.15 1.92 -6.47
C CYS A 16 -6.63 0.49 -6.74
N ASP A 17 -7.19 0.25 -7.93
CA ASP A 17 -7.66 -1.08 -8.35
C ASP A 17 -6.53 -1.99 -8.84
N PHE A 18 -5.28 -1.63 -8.59
CA PHE A 18 -4.13 -2.44 -8.93
C PHE A 18 -4.02 -3.65 -8.01
N VAL A 19 -4.04 -4.83 -8.62
CA VAL A 19 -3.91 -6.13 -7.96
C VAL A 19 -2.90 -6.94 -8.76
N HIS A 20 -1.98 -7.58 -8.04
CA HIS A 20 -0.93 -8.42 -8.61
C HIS A 20 -0.90 -9.77 -7.89
N ASP A 21 -0.96 -10.87 -8.64
CA ASP A 21 -0.92 -12.22 -8.06
C ASP A 21 0.50 -12.83 -7.99
N GLY A 22 1.52 -12.11 -8.47
CA GLY A 22 2.91 -12.53 -8.45
C GLY A 22 3.69 -12.21 -7.16
N SER A 23 4.99 -12.05 -7.31
CA SER A 23 5.99 -11.81 -6.28
C SER A 23 6.35 -10.33 -6.15
N TRP A 24 6.92 -9.94 -5.00
CA TRP A 24 7.39 -8.58 -4.75
C TRP A 24 8.50 -8.08 -5.69
N ASP A 25 9.18 -9.00 -6.38
CA ASP A 25 10.26 -8.72 -7.32
C ASP A 25 9.75 -8.54 -8.77
N ASP A 26 8.45 -8.67 -9.01
CA ASP A 26 7.89 -8.48 -10.34
C ASP A 26 8.07 -7.04 -10.84
N GLU A 27 8.48 -6.91 -12.10
CA GLU A 27 8.70 -5.62 -12.74
C GLU A 27 7.44 -4.74 -12.71
N GLU A 28 6.26 -5.35 -12.87
CA GLU A 28 4.97 -4.66 -12.81
C GLU A 28 4.74 -3.95 -11.47
N LEU A 29 5.15 -4.58 -10.36
CA LEU A 29 5.07 -4.03 -9.01
C LEU A 29 6.01 -2.84 -8.83
N VAL A 30 7.25 -2.98 -9.30
CA VAL A 30 8.28 -1.92 -9.24
C VAL A 30 7.88 -0.72 -10.11
N LEU A 31 7.32 -0.96 -11.31
CA LEU A 31 6.83 0.10 -12.19
C LEU A 31 5.63 0.82 -11.56
N HIS A 32 4.73 0.08 -10.91
CA HIS A 32 3.57 0.65 -10.25
C HIS A 32 3.96 1.50 -9.02
N GLU A 33 4.90 1.02 -8.19
CA GLU A 33 5.47 1.83 -7.09
C GLU A 33 6.03 3.16 -7.62
N LYS A 34 6.84 3.10 -8.68
CA LYS A 34 7.45 4.30 -9.28
C LYS A 34 6.40 5.29 -9.77
N SER A 35 5.29 4.81 -10.34
CA SER A 35 4.18 5.67 -10.77
C SER A 35 3.60 6.47 -9.60
N HIS A 36 3.41 5.83 -8.45
CA HIS A 36 2.92 6.49 -7.24
C HIS A 36 3.95 7.43 -6.63
N ARG A 37 5.22 7.00 -6.52
CA ARG A 37 6.34 7.84 -6.09
C ARG A 37 6.51 9.11 -6.93
N SER A 38 6.35 9.00 -8.25
CA SER A 38 6.39 10.17 -9.14
C SER A 38 5.18 11.10 -9.00
N ARG A 39 4.08 10.61 -8.41
CA ARG A 39 2.88 11.36 -8.08
C ARG A 39 2.85 11.82 -6.62
N GLU A 40 3.85 11.44 -5.80
CA GLU A 40 3.95 11.94 -4.44
C GLU A 40 4.17 13.46 -4.49
N CYS A 41 3.19 14.16 -3.94
CA CYS A 41 3.14 15.61 -3.86
C CYS A 41 2.92 15.98 -2.40
N GLN A 42 2.96 17.28 -2.11
CA GLN A 42 2.87 17.79 -0.74
C GLN A 42 1.59 17.34 0.00
N ASP A 43 0.52 17.06 -0.75
CA ASP A 43 -0.78 16.62 -0.24
C ASP A 43 -1.15 15.18 -0.61
N CYS A 44 -0.30 14.48 -1.37
CA CYS A 44 -0.55 13.14 -1.90
C CYS A 44 0.50 12.16 -1.37
N SER A 45 0.12 11.27 -0.46
CA SER A 45 1.01 10.23 0.10
C SER A 45 0.57 8.85 -0.35
N TRP A 46 1.49 8.09 -0.96
CA TRP A 46 1.22 6.70 -1.32
C TRP A 46 1.17 5.82 -0.08
N LEU A 47 0.18 4.93 -0.02
CA LEU A 47 -0.06 4.06 1.15
C LEU A 47 0.65 2.71 1.06
N GLY A 48 1.39 2.48 -0.02
CA GLY A 48 2.11 1.23 -0.26
C GLY A 48 1.22 0.11 -0.79
N PHE A 49 1.85 -1.04 -0.96
CA PHE A 49 1.17 -2.29 -1.22
C PHE A 49 0.81 -3.00 0.08
N ASP A 50 -0.31 -3.72 0.06
CA ASP A 50 -0.73 -4.66 1.08
C ASP A 50 -0.74 -6.06 0.47
N VAL A 51 -0.51 -7.09 1.28
CA VAL A 51 -0.83 -8.45 0.85
C VAL A 51 -2.18 -8.78 1.42
N SER A 52 -3.13 -9.15 0.55
CA SER A 52 -4.38 -9.76 0.98
C SER A 52 -4.04 -11.14 1.56
N GLN A 53 -3.54 -11.14 2.79
CA GLN A 53 -3.54 -12.30 3.66
C GLN A 53 -4.95 -12.38 4.20
N ASP A 54 -5.59 -13.52 3.94
CA ASP A 54 -6.82 -13.93 4.60
C ASP A 54 -6.74 -13.53 6.08
N ILE A 55 -7.69 -12.72 6.53
CA ILE A 55 -7.64 -12.00 7.81
C ILE A 55 -7.53 -13.01 8.94
N GLY A 56 -6.28 -13.26 9.34
CA GLY A 56 -5.89 -14.13 10.44
C GLY A 56 -5.02 -13.36 11.42
N ARG A 57 -5.67 -12.52 12.23
CA ARG A 57 -5.22 -11.87 13.49
C ARG A 57 -4.48 -10.52 13.42
N PRO A 58 -4.78 -9.65 14.41
CA PRO A 58 -4.33 -8.27 14.46
C PRO A 58 -2.84 -8.18 14.84
N SER A 59 -2.16 -7.25 14.18
CA SER A 59 -0.88 -6.71 14.62
C SER A 59 -1.09 -6.07 16.00
N GLY A 60 -0.77 -6.83 17.05
CA GLY A 60 -0.64 -6.33 18.40
C GLY A 60 0.51 -5.34 18.42
N ARG A 61 0.20 -4.05 18.20
CA ARG A 61 1.00 -2.96 18.75
C ARG A 61 0.97 -3.12 20.25
N ASP A 62 1.97 -3.81 20.82
CA ASP A 62 2.23 -3.74 22.25
C ASP A 62 2.85 -2.37 22.54
N GLY A 63 1.97 -1.40 22.69
CA GLY A 63 2.28 -0.14 23.35
C GLY A 63 2.07 -0.32 24.84
N LYS A 64 3.19 -0.43 25.57
CA LYS A 64 3.39 0.07 26.94
C LYS A 64 2.87 -0.83 28.07
N ARG A 65 3.79 -1.36 28.89
CA ARG A 65 3.53 -1.55 30.32
C ARG A 65 4.78 -1.27 31.16
N THR A 66 4.70 -0.14 31.85
CA THR A 66 5.30 0.26 33.14
C THR A 66 6.82 0.21 33.30
#